data_AF-A0A348WGF5-F1
#
_entry.id   AF-A0A348WGF5-F1
#
_cell.length_a   1.000
_cell.length_b   1.000
_cell.length_c   1.000
_cell.angle_alpha   90.00
_cell.angle_beta   90.00
_cell.angle_gamma   90.00
#
_symmetry.space_group_name_H-M   'P 1'
#
loop_
_entity.id
_entity.type
_entity.pdbx_description
1 polymer ?
#
loop_
_entity_poly.entity_id
_entity_poly.type
_entity_poly.pdbx_seq_one_letter_code
_entity_poly.pdbx_strand_id
1 'polypeptide(L)'
;LGSLNASFQAMGEVMPGFDAVAKLKYPHLERINHIHHAGNSSGIVDGSAGVLIGNAEFGKAYGLKPRARIRQTCKIGTDPTIMLTGPVPATEKILADSGMKIG
;
A
#
# COMPACT_ATOMS: atom_id res chain seq x y z
N LEU A 1 -0.26 24.76 3.49
CA LEU A 1 -0.14 23.29 3.65
C LEU A 1 1.02 22.89 4.58
N GLY A 2 2.18 23.56 4.56
CA GLY A 2 3.30 23.25 5.48
C GLY A 2 3.15 23.68 6.95
N SER A 3 1.93 23.93 7.43
CA SER A 3 1.65 24.41 8.80
C SER A 3 0.81 23.43 9.62
N LEU A 4 0.54 22.23 9.09
CA LEU A 4 -0.19 21.19 9.82
C LEU A 4 0.75 20.43 10.74
N ASN A 5 0.28 20.13 11.95
CA ASN A 5 1.03 19.34 12.92
C ASN A 5 1.21 17.90 12.43
N ALA A 6 2.33 17.29 12.79
CA ALA A 6 2.60 15.88 12.52
C ALA A 6 1.60 15.00 13.28
N SER A 7 0.83 14.20 12.54
CA SER A 7 -0.30 13.44 13.09
C SER A 7 0.13 12.31 14.04
N PHE A 8 1.34 11.77 13.85
CA PHE A 8 1.78 10.53 14.50
C PHE A 8 2.93 10.72 15.49
N GLN A 9 3.42 11.96 15.66
CA GLN A 9 4.56 12.25 16.54
C GLN A 9 4.30 11.78 17.98
N ALA A 10 3.13 12.08 18.53
CA ALA A 10 2.78 11.69 19.90
C ALA A 10 2.74 10.16 20.09
N MET A 11 2.31 9.40 19.07
CA MET A 11 2.28 7.93 19.14
C MET A 11 3.69 7.32 19.08
N GLY A 12 4.60 8.00 18.38
CA GLY A 12 6.01 7.62 18.26
C GLY A 12 6.83 7.94 19.50
N GLU A 13 6.74 9.19 19.98
CA GLU A 13 7.62 9.76 21.01
C GLU A 13 7.08 9.61 22.45
N VAL A 14 5.76 9.58 22.62
CA VAL A 14 5.08 9.45 23.93
C VAL A 14 4.47 8.06 24.03
N MET A 15 4.06 7.63 25.24
CA MET A 15 3.38 6.33 25.46
C MET A 15 2.24 6.16 24.43
N PRO A 16 2.30 5.14 23.56
CA PRO A 16 3.01 3.85 23.68
C PRO A 16 4.49 3.78 23.27
N GLY A 17 5.06 4.79 22.62
CA GLY A 17 6.50 4.91 22.36
C GLY A 17 7.00 4.09 21.16
N PHE A 18 6.20 4.01 20.08
CA PHE A 18 6.48 3.10 18.97
C PHE A 18 7.79 3.38 18.22
N ASP A 19 8.33 4.60 18.31
CA ASP A 19 9.64 4.92 17.71
C ASP A 19 10.75 4.05 18.31
N ALA A 20 10.68 3.77 19.62
CA ALA A 20 11.65 2.92 20.28
C ALA A 20 11.62 1.48 19.72
N VAL A 21 10.43 0.94 19.47
CA VAL A 21 10.25 -0.40 18.89
C VAL A 21 10.82 -0.45 17.47
N ALA A 22 10.52 0.55 16.64
CA ALA A 22 11.08 0.64 15.29
C ALA A 22 12.62 0.73 15.32
N LYS A 23 13.19 1.50 16.25
CA LYS A 23 14.64 1.63 16.43
C LYS A 23 15.32 0.35 16.92
N LEU A 24 14.63 -0.56 17.62
CA LEU A 24 15.18 -1.90 17.93
C LEU A 24 15.49 -2.68 16.65
N LYS A 25 14.67 -2.53 15.60
CA LYS A 25 14.90 -3.14 14.29
C LYS A 25 15.90 -2.34 13.45
N TYR A 26 15.84 -1.02 13.53
CA TYR A 26 16.68 -0.10 12.76
C TYR A 26 17.58 0.74 13.68
N PRO A 27 18.58 0.13 14.33
CA PRO A 27 19.40 0.80 15.35
C PRO A 27 20.33 1.88 14.77
N HIS A 28 20.51 1.90 13.44
CA HIS A 28 21.25 2.94 12.74
C HIS A 28 20.47 4.27 12.63
N LEU A 29 19.18 4.28 12.94
CA LEU A 29 18.38 5.50 12.95
C LEU A 29 18.55 6.23 14.28
N GLU A 30 19.06 7.46 14.23
CA GLU A 30 19.13 8.34 15.40
C GLU A 30 17.72 8.73 15.88
N ARG A 31 16.85 9.13 14.94
CA ARG A 31 15.46 9.54 15.20
C ARG A 31 14.57 9.28 13.99
N ILE A 32 13.26 9.16 14.23
CA ILE A 32 12.24 9.17 13.18
C ILE A 32 11.78 10.61 13.00
N ASN A 33 11.78 11.10 11.75
CA ASN A 33 11.25 12.43 11.44
C ASN A 33 9.76 12.30 11.08
N HIS A 34 8.89 12.77 11.97
CA HIS A 34 7.44 12.70 11.79
C HIS A 34 6.96 13.79 10.82
N ILE A 35 6.93 13.46 9.52
CA ILE A 35 6.52 14.39 8.44
C ILE A 35 5.08 14.22 7.96
N HIS A 36 4.42 13.14 8.37
CA HIS A 36 3.05 12.85 7.94
C HIS A 36 2.05 13.62 8.80
N HIS A 37 1.12 14.28 8.14
CA HIS A 37 0.07 15.10 8.73
C HIS A 37 -1.25 14.87 7.99
N ALA A 38 -2.36 15.39 8.53
CA ALA A 38 -3.70 15.19 7.96
C ALA A 38 -3.82 15.53 6.45
N GLY A 39 -3.07 16.52 5.96
CA GLY A 39 -3.10 16.93 4.55
C GLY A 39 -2.25 16.09 3.58
N ASN A 40 -1.46 15.13 4.05
CA ASN A 40 -0.60 14.28 3.18
C ASN A 40 -0.75 12.78 3.47
N SER A 41 -1.74 12.42 4.27
CA SER A 41 -2.14 11.05 4.58
C SER A 41 -3.51 10.78 3.98
N SER A 42 -3.86 9.53 3.71
CA SER A 42 -5.20 9.17 3.22
C SER A 42 -6.27 9.57 4.22
N GLY A 43 -7.33 10.22 3.75
CA GLY A 43 -8.46 10.61 4.59
C GLY A 43 -9.29 9.42 5.07
N ILE A 44 -9.88 9.56 6.26
CA ILE A 44 -10.89 8.63 6.78
C ILE A 44 -12.21 8.95 6.08
N VAL A 45 -12.79 7.96 5.39
CA VAL A 45 -14.01 8.11 4.59
C VAL A 45 -14.86 6.84 4.67
N ASP A 46 -16.17 7.00 4.52
CA ASP A 46 -17.12 5.89 4.38
C ASP A 46 -17.39 5.59 2.90
N GLY A 47 -17.41 4.32 2.50
CA GLY A 47 -17.68 3.93 1.11
C GLY A 47 -17.78 2.42 0.85
N SER A 48 -18.29 2.05 -0.33
CA SER A 48 -18.41 0.66 -0.79
C SER A 48 -18.04 0.53 -2.27
N ALA A 49 -17.53 -0.64 -2.67
CA ALA A 49 -17.22 -0.95 -4.06
C ALA A 49 -17.61 -2.40 -4.43
N GLY A 50 -17.87 -2.65 -5.72
CA GLY A 50 -18.16 -3.98 -6.25
C GLY A 50 -17.58 -4.15 -7.66
N VAL A 51 -17.09 -5.34 -7.97
CA VAL A 51 -16.51 -5.69 -9.28
C VAL A 51 -17.09 -7.03 -9.74
N LEU A 52 -17.66 -7.06 -10.94
CA LEU A 52 -18.10 -8.30 -11.59
C LEU A 52 -16.94 -8.91 -12.38
N ILE A 53 -16.55 -10.13 -12.01
CA ILE A 53 -15.51 -10.92 -12.66
C ILE A 53 -16.15 -12.19 -13.20
N GLY A 54 -15.81 -12.56 -14.44
CA GLY A 54 -16.32 -13.76 -15.07
C GLY A 54 -15.48 -14.17 -16.28
N ASN A 55 -15.86 -15.29 -16.89
CA ASN A 55 -15.24 -15.79 -18.12
C ASN A 55 -15.96 -15.23 -19.37
N ALA A 56 -15.38 -15.50 -20.55
CA ALA A 56 -15.91 -15.02 -21.81
C ALA A 56 -17.27 -15.65 -22.18
N GLU A 57 -17.51 -16.90 -21.78
CA GLU A 57 -18.75 -17.63 -22.07
C GLU A 57 -19.94 -17.02 -21.33
N PHE A 58 -19.79 -16.78 -20.02
CA PHE A 58 -20.78 -16.07 -19.22
C PHE A 58 -21.04 -14.67 -19.78
N GLY A 59 -19.97 -13.95 -20.11
CA GLY A 59 -20.10 -12.63 -20.73
C GLY A 59 -20.95 -12.65 -22.00
N LYS A 60 -20.71 -13.61 -22.91
CA LYS A 60 -21.49 -13.78 -24.14
C LYS A 60 -22.95 -14.17 -23.85
N ALA A 61 -23.17 -15.13 -22.96
CA ALA A 61 -24.51 -15.64 -22.62
C ALA A 61 -25.45 -14.54 -22.10
N TYR A 62 -24.89 -13.57 -21.37
CA TYR A 62 -25.64 -12.46 -20.77
C TYR A 62 -25.44 -11.12 -21.50
N GLY A 63 -24.87 -11.12 -22.71
CA GLY A 63 -24.68 -9.90 -23.51
C GLY A 63 -23.77 -8.83 -22.87
N LEU A 64 -22.85 -9.24 -21.99
CA LEU A 64 -21.95 -8.34 -21.26
C LEU A 64 -20.70 -8.02 -22.10
N LYS A 65 -20.38 -6.72 -22.22
CA LYS A 65 -19.15 -6.26 -22.89
C LYS A 65 -17.95 -6.30 -21.92
N PRO A 66 -16.88 -7.07 -22.21
CA PRO A 66 -15.69 -7.09 -21.35
C PRO A 66 -14.96 -5.74 -21.37
N ARG A 67 -14.52 -5.28 -20.18
CA ARG A 67 -13.83 -3.99 -20.00
C ARG A 67 -12.31 -4.10 -19.86
N ALA A 68 -11.84 -5.21 -19.29
CA ALA A 68 -10.43 -5.51 -19.07
C ALA A 68 -10.24 -7.02 -18.88
N ARG A 69 -8.99 -7.46 -18.84
CA ARG A 69 -8.60 -8.84 -18.48
C ARG A 69 -7.57 -8.79 -17.37
N ILE A 70 -7.80 -9.53 -16.28
CA ILE A 70 -6.77 -9.80 -15.27
C ILE A 70 -5.71 -10.68 -15.93
N ARG A 71 -4.52 -10.11 -16.17
CA ARG A 71 -3.39 -10.83 -16.78
C ARG A 71 -2.73 -11.76 -15.78
N GLN A 72 -2.48 -11.25 -14.58
CA GLN A 72 -1.76 -11.94 -13.53
C GLN A 72 -2.04 -11.28 -12.17
N THR A 73 -1.76 -12.02 -11.10
CA THR A 73 -1.74 -11.53 -9.72
C THR A 73 -0.49 -12.05 -9.04
N CYS A 74 0.09 -11.29 -8.11
CA CYS A 74 1.18 -11.76 -7.26
C CYS A 74 0.94 -11.35 -5.80
N LYS A 75 1.68 -11.96 -4.88
CA LYS A 75 1.72 -11.60 -3.46
C LYS A 75 3.15 -11.74 -2.96
N ILE A 76 3.55 -10.89 -2.02
CA ILE A 76 4.85 -10.93 -1.35
C ILE A 76 4.68 -10.43 0.09
N GLY A 77 5.63 -10.79 0.97
CA GLY A 77 5.78 -10.19 2.30
C GLY A 77 7.10 -9.41 2.38
N THR A 78 7.10 -8.30 3.12
CA THR A 78 8.27 -7.46 3.39
C THR A 78 8.45 -7.26 4.89
N ASP A 79 9.47 -6.51 5.30
CA ASP A 79 9.72 -6.20 6.70
C ASP A 79 8.48 -5.54 7.34
N PRO A 80 7.87 -6.17 8.37
CA PRO A 80 6.66 -5.66 8.99
C PRO A 80 6.90 -4.39 9.82
N THR A 81 8.15 -4.03 10.11
CA THR A 81 8.48 -2.85 10.92
C THR A 81 8.32 -1.56 10.13
N ILE A 82 8.93 -1.47 8.94
CA ILE A 82 8.70 -0.35 8.01
C ILE A 82 7.35 -0.47 7.28
N MET A 83 6.82 -1.70 7.18
CA MET A 83 5.46 -2.08 6.74
C MET A 83 5.08 -1.75 5.29
N LEU A 84 5.24 -0.50 4.84
CA LEU A 84 4.62 0.05 3.63
C LEU A 84 5.51 -0.05 2.38
N THR A 85 6.56 -0.87 2.39
CA THR A 85 7.50 -1.04 1.27
C THR A 85 7.12 -2.17 0.30
N GLY A 86 6.13 -2.99 0.65
CA GLY A 86 5.65 -4.13 -0.13
C GLY A 86 5.32 -3.88 -1.61
N PRO A 87 4.77 -2.71 -2.01
CA PRO A 87 4.42 -2.48 -3.42
C PRO A 87 5.60 -2.60 -4.39
N VAL A 88 6.80 -2.16 -4.01
CA VAL A 88 7.97 -2.15 -4.92
C VAL A 88 8.34 -3.57 -5.38
N PRO A 89 8.67 -4.52 -4.49
CA PRO A 89 9.04 -5.87 -4.92
C PRO A 89 7.85 -6.68 -5.46
N ALA A 90 6.61 -6.34 -5.06
CA ALA A 90 5.42 -6.93 -5.67
C ALA A 90 5.31 -6.54 -7.16
N THR A 91 5.54 -5.27 -7.48
CA THR A 91 5.56 -4.76 -8.85
C THR A 91 6.70 -5.36 -9.66
N GLU A 92 7.92 -5.44 -9.10
CA GLU A 92 9.05 -6.09 -9.78
C GLU A 92 8.73 -7.55 -10.10
N LYS A 93 8.19 -8.30 -9.13
CA LYS A 93 7.83 -9.71 -9.32
C LYS A 93 6.77 -9.90 -10.39
N ILE A 94 5.65 -9.16 -10.34
CA ILE A 94 4.56 -9.37 -11.31
C ILE A 94 4.97 -8.99 -12.72
N LEU A 95 5.82 -7.97 -12.89
CA LEU A 95 6.36 -7.59 -14.19
C LEU A 95 7.28 -8.68 -14.73
N ALA A 96 8.22 -9.18 -13.92
CA ALA A 96 9.11 -10.27 -14.32
C ALA A 96 8.33 -11.53 -14.70
N ASP A 97 7.39 -11.98 -13.86
CA ASP A 97 6.62 -13.20 -14.10
C ASP A 97 5.69 -13.08 -15.32
N SER A 98 5.24 -11.86 -15.66
CA SER A 98 4.37 -11.60 -16.83
C SER A 98 5.13 -11.21 -18.10
N GLY A 99 6.47 -11.19 -18.06
CA GLY A 99 7.32 -10.77 -19.18
C GLY A 99 7.18 -9.29 -19.55
N MET A 100 6.76 -8.45 -18.60
CA MET A 100 6.55 -7.01 -18.77
C MET A 100 7.69 -6.18 -18.18
N LYS A 101 7.80 -4.91 -18.60
CA LYS A 101 8.77 -3.94 -18.07
C LYS A 101 8.09 -2.60 -17.83
N ILE A 102 8.66 -1.77 -16.94
CA ILE A 102 8.30 -0.35 -16.83
C ILE A 102 8.74 0.33 -18.13
N GLY A 103 7.85 1.16 -18.70
CA GLY A 103 8.09 1.93 -19.92
C GLY A 103 8.84 3.23 -19.68
#